data_AF-A0A954ZJJ9-F1
#
_entry.id   AF-A0A954ZJJ9-F1
#
_cell.length_a   1.000
_cell.length_b   1.000
_cell.length_c   1.000
_cell.angle_alpha   90.00
_cell.angle_beta   90.00
_cell.angle_gamma   90.00
#
_symmetry.space_group_name_H-M   'P 1'
#
loop_
_entity.id
_entity.type
_entity.pdbx_description
1 polymer ?
#
loop_
_entity_poly.entity_id
_entity_poly.type
_entity_poly.pdbx_seq_one_letter_code
_entity_poly.pdbx_strand_id
1 'polypeptide(L)'
;MDQRIATGFQRCNITTNEGGTIAEENLAIYAADRVQTFGWVFLGMTINCCQCHDHKFDPLTMRDFYSLAAYFRNTTQKHVDGNVKDGLGPVIVVPTGDDLTRWNALPGEIASATKARDERRQNARDEFDQWVAGITPESIDSAIPNDALLLHLPLNEGAGRVFHAVNAPPAESPETTDVPSPSATFEATVDVQWVADGKLGAAPVIRPGSAVRLGNSGNFDRQQNYTIAAWFKPASESTGGIVARMDEQQNYRGWDLWQQGRNLAVHIIDHWPDNAIKVVTKDAVLATGAWQHIAATYDGSGKPSGIKIYVNGKRVDLRTETGTLTDDADIRTDTPLRLGGRSNSQIVDGAAIQDLRLYARALPDSELHSIYSVAPLRALLEVPRDQLADAQKNALYEHFLQSVDDQYPVLARSVSDLEAEREAIRARSPVTHVQEERPDSQPMTNILLRGEYDKLGEEVAANTPASMHALADNAPNNRLGLAQWVVDPANPLTARVTVNRFWQELFGRGIVVSAEDFGVMGSLPSHPELLDWLAVEFRDSGWNIKAFYKMMFMSATYRQSSIATEAKLELDRDNV
;
A
#
# COMPACT_ATOMS: atom_id res chain seq x y z
N MET A 1 2.03 0.69 19.99
CA MET A 1 1.10 1.32 19.01
C MET A 1 0.27 2.40 19.69
N ASP A 2 -0.40 2.06 20.80
CA ASP A 2 -1.34 2.93 21.54
C ASP A 2 -0.79 4.32 21.90
N GLN A 3 0.47 4.40 22.36
CA GLN A 3 1.11 5.70 22.65
C GLN A 3 1.11 6.63 21.43
N ARG A 4 1.32 6.11 20.21
CA ARG A 4 1.27 6.91 18.98
C ARG A 4 -0.16 7.29 18.64
N ILE A 5 -1.12 6.37 18.79
CA ILE A 5 -2.55 6.65 18.56
C ILE A 5 -3.01 7.80 19.46
N ALA A 6 -2.62 7.80 20.74
CA ALA A 6 -2.99 8.85 21.69
C ALA A 6 -2.56 10.25 21.22
N THR A 7 -1.43 10.36 20.51
CA THR A 7 -0.99 11.65 19.95
C THR A 7 -1.88 12.16 18.82
N GLY A 8 -2.74 11.31 18.23
CA GLY A 8 -3.76 11.71 17.26
C GLY A 8 -4.76 12.73 17.81
N PHE A 9 -4.94 12.82 19.13
CA PHE A 9 -5.68 13.90 19.77
C PHE A 9 -5.21 15.30 19.31
N GLN A 10 -3.89 15.47 19.15
CA GLN A 10 -3.28 16.73 18.71
C GLN A 10 -3.42 16.97 17.19
N ARG A 11 -4.09 16.06 16.47
CA ARG A 11 -4.42 16.16 15.04
C ARG A 11 -5.88 16.51 14.81
N CYS A 12 -6.68 16.67 15.87
CA CYS A 12 -8.08 17.08 15.80
C CYS A 12 -8.27 18.61 15.68
N ASN A 13 -7.19 19.36 15.46
CA ASN A 13 -7.25 20.81 15.22
C ASN A 13 -7.80 21.11 13.83
N ILE A 14 -8.42 22.28 13.66
CA ILE A 14 -8.85 22.78 12.35
C ILE A 14 -7.63 22.94 11.45
N THR A 15 -7.71 22.47 10.20
CA THR A 15 -6.70 22.63 9.15
C THR A 15 -7.26 23.41 7.96
N THR A 16 -6.37 23.87 7.07
CA THR A 16 -6.76 24.62 5.86
C THR A 16 -6.04 24.08 4.63
N ASN A 17 -6.66 24.29 3.47
CA ASN A 17 -6.02 24.16 2.15
C ASN A 17 -6.17 25.45 1.33
N GLU A 18 -6.52 26.56 1.98
CA GLU A 18 -6.74 27.82 1.29
C GLU A 18 -5.45 28.37 0.69
N GLY A 19 -5.49 28.63 -0.62
CA GLY A 19 -4.37 29.24 -1.34
C GLY A 19 -4.14 30.67 -0.88
N GLY A 20 -2.87 31.04 -0.67
CA GLY A 20 -2.48 32.38 -0.20
C GLY A 20 -2.39 32.52 1.32
N THR A 21 -2.69 31.47 2.08
CA THR A 21 -2.42 31.44 3.53
C THR A 21 -0.92 31.48 3.83
N ILE A 22 -0.55 32.09 4.95
CA ILE A 22 0.84 32.22 5.37
C ILE A 22 1.21 31.01 6.23
N ALA A 23 2.26 30.29 5.83
CA ALA A 23 2.63 29.03 6.46
C ALA A 23 2.92 29.21 7.96
N GLU A 24 3.68 30.24 8.32
CA GLU A 24 4.05 30.55 9.69
C GLU A 24 2.84 30.92 10.56
N GLU A 25 1.86 31.62 9.98
CA GLU A 25 0.61 31.99 10.65
C GLU A 25 -0.23 30.74 10.96
N ASN A 26 -0.47 29.87 9.96
CA ASN A 26 -1.19 28.62 10.17
C ASN A 26 -0.52 27.76 11.25
N LEU A 27 0.80 27.62 11.20
CA LEU A 27 1.55 26.85 12.20
C LEU A 27 1.49 27.48 13.60
N ALA A 28 1.42 28.81 13.70
CA ALA A 28 1.21 29.50 14.97
C ALA A 28 -0.20 29.25 15.52
N ILE A 29 -1.23 29.34 14.68
CA ILE A 29 -2.62 29.04 15.04
C ILE A 29 -2.77 27.60 15.52
N TYR A 30 -2.18 26.63 14.79
CA TYR A 30 -2.26 25.21 15.18
C TYR A 30 -1.55 24.94 16.50
N ALA A 31 -0.41 25.59 16.74
CA ALA A 31 0.28 25.46 18.02
C ALA A 31 -0.54 26.06 19.17
N ALA A 32 -1.15 27.24 18.96
CA ALA A 32 -1.99 27.89 19.96
C ALA A 32 -3.22 27.05 20.31
N ASP A 33 -3.92 26.52 19.30
CA ASP A 33 -5.08 25.63 19.49
C ASP A 33 -4.72 24.39 20.34
N ARG A 34 -3.56 23.80 20.09
CA ARG A 34 -3.06 22.64 20.84
C ARG A 34 -2.72 22.97 22.29
N VAL A 35 -2.04 24.10 22.53
CA VAL A 35 -1.73 24.56 23.90
C VAL A 35 -3.01 24.86 24.67
N GLN A 36 -3.95 25.56 24.03
CA GLN A 36 -5.24 25.89 24.61
C GLN A 36 -6.04 24.62 24.94
N THR A 37 -6.20 23.73 23.96
CA THR A 37 -6.91 22.46 24.14
C THR A 37 -6.24 21.62 25.22
N PHE A 38 -4.91 21.55 25.25
CA PHE A 38 -4.17 20.85 26.29
C PHE A 38 -4.41 21.46 27.68
N GLY A 39 -4.32 22.80 27.80
CA GLY A 39 -4.53 23.54 29.04
C GLY A 39 -5.94 23.34 29.59
N TRP A 40 -6.96 23.43 28.74
CA TRP A 40 -8.34 23.18 29.14
C TRP A 40 -8.54 21.71 29.51
N VAL A 41 -8.18 20.78 28.62
CA VAL A 41 -8.52 19.36 28.78
C VAL A 41 -7.76 18.70 29.93
N PHE A 42 -6.46 18.95 30.06
CA PHE A 42 -5.65 18.22 31.05
C PHE A 42 -5.35 19.00 32.31
N LEU A 43 -5.36 20.33 32.25
CA LEU A 43 -5.03 21.17 33.41
C LEU A 43 -6.26 21.91 33.94
N GLY A 44 -7.33 22.05 33.15
CA GLY A 44 -8.47 22.90 33.53
C GLY A 44 -8.02 24.34 33.76
N MET A 45 -7.10 24.85 32.94
CA MET A 45 -6.55 26.19 33.09
C MET A 45 -6.70 26.98 31.79
N THR A 46 -7.07 28.26 31.92
CA THR A 46 -7.24 29.22 30.82
C THR A 46 -5.89 29.77 30.30
N ILE A 47 -5.00 28.85 29.93
CA ILE A 47 -3.65 29.14 29.40
C ILE A 47 -3.72 29.99 28.10
N ASN A 48 -4.84 29.97 27.37
CA ASN A 48 -5.03 30.73 26.13
C ASN A 48 -4.81 32.25 26.27
N CYS A 49 -5.05 32.86 27.43
CA CYS A 49 -4.74 34.28 27.65
C CYS A 49 -3.23 34.56 27.54
N CYS A 50 -2.40 33.57 27.89
CA CYS A 50 -0.94 33.66 27.84
C CYS A 50 -0.37 33.72 26.41
N GLN A 51 -1.19 33.58 25.38
CA GLN A 51 -0.75 33.80 24.01
C GLN A 51 -0.27 35.25 23.78
N CYS A 52 -0.89 36.22 24.45
CA CYS A 52 -0.64 37.64 24.16
C CYS A 52 0.00 38.41 25.33
N HIS A 53 -0.25 37.99 26.58
CA HIS A 53 0.24 38.63 27.80
C HIS A 53 0.26 37.63 28.96
N ASP A 54 1.05 37.85 30.01
CA ASP A 54 1.00 36.99 31.21
C ASP A 54 -0.41 36.93 31.79
N HIS A 55 -0.84 35.77 32.28
CA HIS A 55 -2.18 35.61 32.81
C HIS A 55 -2.42 36.59 33.98
N LYS A 56 -3.62 37.18 34.02
CA LYS A 56 -3.91 38.30 34.94
C LYS A 56 -3.96 37.88 36.41
N PHE A 57 -4.38 36.64 36.68
CA PHE A 57 -4.69 36.16 38.03
C PHE A 57 -3.91 34.90 38.39
N ASP A 58 -4.02 33.85 37.56
CA ASP A 58 -3.21 32.64 37.70
C ASP A 58 -1.72 32.87 37.39
N PRO A 59 -0.81 32.14 38.05
CA PRO A 59 0.64 32.29 37.90
C PRO A 59 1.15 31.63 36.61
N LEU A 60 0.58 32.00 35.47
CA LEU A 60 0.96 31.51 34.15
C LEU A 60 1.50 32.67 33.32
N THR A 61 2.64 32.45 32.68
CA THR A 61 3.32 33.47 31.88
C THR A 61 3.19 33.20 30.39
N MET A 62 3.44 34.21 29.55
CA MET A 62 3.63 34.03 28.12
C MET A 62 4.73 33.01 27.83
N ARG A 63 5.82 33.03 28.62
CA ARG A 63 6.90 32.06 28.47
C ARG A 63 6.41 30.64 28.68
N ASP A 64 5.52 30.39 29.64
CA ASP A 64 4.93 29.05 29.85
C ASP A 64 4.09 28.62 28.64
N PHE A 65 3.26 29.51 28.08
CA PHE A 65 2.48 29.24 26.88
C PHE A 65 3.36 28.83 25.69
N TYR A 66 4.41 29.60 25.41
CA TYR A 66 5.30 29.33 24.29
C TYR A 66 6.22 28.12 24.53
N SER A 67 6.59 27.85 25.79
CA SER A 67 7.29 26.61 26.16
C SER A 67 6.42 25.37 25.93
N LEU A 68 5.11 25.45 26.20
CA LEU A 68 4.18 24.39 25.81
C LEU A 68 4.01 24.31 24.29
N ALA A 69 3.91 25.45 23.60
CA ALA A 69 3.79 25.50 22.14
C ALA A 69 5.00 24.85 21.44
N ALA A 70 6.20 24.96 22.00
CA ALA A 70 7.39 24.31 21.48
C ALA A 70 7.25 22.78 21.37
N TYR A 71 6.60 22.10 22.32
CA TYR A 71 6.30 20.66 22.20
C TYR A 71 5.42 20.34 20.99
N PHE A 72 4.46 21.22 20.69
CA PHE A 72 3.46 21.02 19.63
C PHE A 72 3.89 21.54 18.26
N ARG A 73 4.88 22.43 18.20
CA ARG A 73 5.51 22.92 16.97
C ARG A 73 6.56 21.98 16.42
N ASN A 74 7.12 21.09 17.23
CA ASN A 74 7.99 20.02 16.72
C ASN A 74 7.17 18.90 16.07
N THR A 75 6.55 19.17 14.93
CA THR A 75 5.68 18.24 14.21
C THR A 75 6.10 18.09 12.75
N THR A 76 5.83 16.93 12.17
CA THR A 76 5.94 16.68 10.73
C THR A 76 4.70 17.13 9.95
N GLN A 77 3.62 17.53 10.63
CA GLN A 77 2.41 18.05 9.99
C GLN A 77 2.70 19.37 9.25
N LYS A 78 2.21 19.46 8.03
CA LYS A 78 2.32 20.66 7.19
C LYS A 78 1.31 21.74 7.59
N HIS A 79 1.59 22.98 7.18
CA HIS A 79 0.75 24.15 7.40
C HIS A 79 -0.55 24.14 6.57
N VAL A 80 -0.67 23.25 5.58
CA VAL A 80 -1.88 22.96 4.81
C VAL A 80 -2.12 21.46 4.73
N ASP A 81 -3.38 21.06 4.61
CA ASP A 81 -3.79 19.65 4.53
C ASP A 81 -3.85 19.07 3.10
N GLY A 82 -3.75 19.93 2.07
CA GLY A 82 -3.75 19.51 0.67
C GLY A 82 -5.13 19.09 0.12
N ASN A 83 -6.22 19.23 0.90
CA ASN A 83 -7.52 18.63 0.64
C ASN A 83 -7.43 17.12 0.35
N VAL A 84 -6.49 16.44 1.02
CA VAL A 84 -6.30 15.00 0.94
C VAL A 84 -7.03 14.36 2.13
N LYS A 85 -7.76 13.27 1.90
CA LYS A 85 -8.58 12.58 2.91
C LYS A 85 -7.86 12.37 4.26
N ASP A 86 -6.59 11.96 4.21
CA ASP A 86 -5.78 11.67 5.40
C ASP A 86 -4.79 12.81 5.75
N GLY A 87 -4.89 13.96 5.08
CA GLY A 87 -3.99 15.10 5.18
C GLY A 87 -2.54 14.80 4.79
N LEU A 88 -1.65 15.78 4.99
CA LEU A 88 -0.21 15.68 4.70
C LEU A 88 0.64 15.35 5.94
N GLY A 89 0.14 14.50 6.84
CA GLY A 89 0.82 14.16 8.10
C GLY A 89 0.85 12.67 8.37
N PRO A 90 1.62 12.22 9.39
CA PRO A 90 1.81 10.81 9.65
C PRO A 90 0.50 10.14 10.07
N VAL A 91 0.30 8.93 9.57
CA VAL A 91 -0.79 8.02 9.92
C VAL A 91 -0.20 6.66 10.25
N ILE A 92 -0.93 5.88 11.04
CA ILE A 92 -0.60 4.47 11.26
C ILE A 92 -1.80 3.59 10.90
N VAL A 93 -1.50 2.38 10.44
CA VAL A 93 -2.48 1.32 10.23
C VAL A 93 -2.85 0.73 11.60
N VAL A 94 -4.13 0.54 11.85
CA VAL A 94 -4.65 -0.01 13.12
C VAL A 94 -5.48 -1.27 12.83
N PRO A 95 -4.84 -2.42 12.55
CA PRO A 95 -5.57 -3.67 12.36
C PRO A 95 -6.28 -4.09 13.65
N THR A 96 -7.32 -4.91 13.52
CA THR A 96 -8.14 -5.40 14.64
C THR A 96 -8.30 -6.91 14.59
N GLY A 97 -8.63 -7.53 15.73
CA GLY A 97 -8.82 -8.99 15.81
C GLY A 97 -7.58 -9.78 15.37
N ASP A 98 -7.79 -10.81 14.56
CA ASP A 98 -6.73 -11.71 14.08
C ASP A 98 -5.68 -10.98 13.23
N ASP A 99 -6.09 -9.94 12.49
CA ASP A 99 -5.17 -9.14 11.67
C ASP A 99 -4.13 -8.40 12.53
N LEU A 100 -4.45 -8.02 13.78
CA LEU A 100 -3.48 -7.37 14.67
C LEU A 100 -2.35 -8.31 15.06
N THR A 101 -2.70 -9.55 15.42
CA THR A 101 -1.72 -10.59 15.76
C THR A 101 -0.82 -10.86 14.56
N ARG A 102 -1.40 -11.02 13.37
CA ARG A 102 -0.64 -11.27 12.14
C ARG A 102 0.24 -10.09 11.73
N TRP A 103 -0.30 -8.87 11.78
CA TRP A 103 0.42 -7.63 11.46
C TRP A 103 1.67 -7.44 12.32
N ASN A 104 1.61 -7.80 13.60
CA ASN A 104 2.76 -7.68 14.50
C ASN A 104 3.84 -8.75 14.24
N ALA A 105 3.46 -9.93 13.74
CA ALA A 105 4.41 -11.01 13.43
C ALA A 105 5.13 -10.81 12.08
N LEU A 106 4.41 -10.33 11.08
CA LEU A 106 4.87 -10.19 9.69
C LEU A 106 6.23 -9.48 9.52
N PRO A 107 6.52 -8.34 10.19
CA PRO A 107 7.82 -7.68 10.03
C PRO A 107 9.02 -8.57 10.37
N GLY A 108 8.91 -9.38 11.43
CA GLY A 108 9.97 -10.31 11.84
C GLY A 108 10.13 -11.48 10.88
N GLU A 109 9.02 -12.00 10.37
CA GLU A 109 9.02 -13.08 9.37
C GLU A 109 9.59 -12.61 8.03
N ILE A 110 9.20 -11.41 7.56
CA ILE A 110 9.74 -10.81 6.33
C ILE A 110 11.24 -10.60 6.47
N ALA A 111 11.70 -10.05 7.60
CA ALA A 111 13.13 -9.85 7.85
C ALA A 111 13.91 -11.20 7.85
N SER A 112 13.34 -12.22 8.48
CA SER A 112 13.95 -13.56 8.54
C SER A 112 14.00 -14.23 7.17
N ALA A 113 12.91 -14.19 6.39
CA ALA A 113 12.83 -14.74 5.05
C ALA A 113 13.77 -14.00 4.08
N THR A 114 13.85 -12.67 4.20
CA THR A 114 14.76 -11.82 3.41
C THR A 114 16.21 -12.20 3.69
N LYS A 115 16.58 -12.33 4.97
CA LYS A 115 17.91 -12.77 5.38
C LYS A 115 18.24 -14.15 4.81
N ALA A 116 17.34 -15.13 4.93
CA ALA A 116 17.58 -16.48 4.40
C ALA A 116 17.77 -16.49 2.88
N ARG A 117 16.95 -15.75 2.13
CA ARG A 117 17.10 -15.56 0.67
C ARG A 117 18.46 -14.98 0.32
N ASP A 118 18.88 -13.93 1.03
CA ASP A 118 20.13 -13.21 0.75
C ASP A 118 21.37 -14.05 1.13
N GLU A 119 21.30 -14.82 2.21
CA GLU A 119 22.33 -15.80 2.59
C GLU A 119 22.44 -16.93 1.55
N ARG A 120 21.32 -17.48 1.06
CA ARG A 120 21.37 -18.49 -0.02
C ARG A 120 22.05 -17.93 -1.26
N ARG A 121 21.72 -16.69 -1.66
CA ARG A 121 22.37 -15.99 -2.76
C ARG A 121 23.86 -15.75 -2.56
N GLN A 122 24.37 -15.69 -1.34
CA GLN A 122 25.81 -15.58 -1.11
C GLN A 122 26.47 -16.96 -1.16
N ASN A 123 25.83 -17.97 -0.58
CA ASN A 123 26.38 -19.31 -0.44
C ASN A 123 26.28 -20.16 -1.72
N ALA A 124 25.40 -19.80 -2.66
CA ALA A 124 25.22 -20.51 -3.93
C ALA A 124 26.34 -20.27 -4.96
N ARG A 125 27.40 -19.51 -4.61
CA ARG A 125 28.49 -19.15 -5.54
C ARG A 125 29.32 -20.35 -5.99
N ASP A 126 29.66 -21.25 -5.07
CA ASP A 126 30.46 -22.42 -5.41
C ASP A 126 29.69 -23.39 -6.32
N GLU A 127 28.38 -23.54 -6.09
CA GLU A 127 27.49 -24.35 -6.93
C GLU A 127 27.30 -23.73 -8.32
N PHE A 128 27.19 -22.40 -8.38
CA PHE A 128 27.16 -21.66 -9.64
C PHE A 128 28.45 -21.85 -10.44
N ASP A 129 29.62 -21.75 -9.80
CA ASP A 129 30.91 -21.92 -10.47
C ASP A 129 31.06 -23.33 -11.07
N GLN A 130 30.51 -24.35 -10.40
CA GLN A 130 30.44 -25.71 -10.95
C GLN A 130 29.46 -25.82 -12.13
N TRP A 131 28.28 -25.22 -12.01
CA TRP A 131 27.25 -25.22 -13.06
C TRP A 131 27.73 -24.50 -14.33
N VAL A 132 28.32 -23.31 -14.19
CA VAL A 132 28.76 -22.49 -15.34
C VAL A 132 29.93 -23.11 -16.11
N ALA A 133 30.74 -23.95 -15.45
CA ALA A 133 31.81 -24.71 -16.07
C ALA A 133 31.29 -25.87 -16.94
N GLY A 134 30.12 -26.45 -16.59
CA GLY A 134 29.54 -27.60 -17.29
C GLY A 134 28.46 -27.26 -18.33
N ILE A 135 27.82 -26.08 -18.23
CA ILE A 135 26.71 -25.70 -19.11
C ILE A 135 27.19 -25.39 -20.54
N THR A 136 26.49 -25.96 -21.53
CA THR A 136 26.68 -25.73 -22.97
C THR A 136 25.49 -24.98 -23.59
N PRO A 137 25.65 -24.34 -24.76
CA PRO A 137 24.53 -23.72 -25.49
C PRO A 137 23.34 -24.67 -25.69
N GLU A 138 23.58 -25.95 -26.01
CA GLU A 138 22.50 -26.93 -26.23
C GLU A 138 21.81 -27.32 -24.92
N SER A 139 22.56 -27.45 -23.83
CA SER A 139 21.99 -27.83 -22.54
C SER A 139 21.14 -26.72 -21.92
N ILE A 140 21.47 -25.44 -22.13
CA ILE A 140 20.68 -24.33 -21.57
C ILE A 140 19.32 -24.20 -22.25
N ASP A 141 19.18 -24.61 -23.52
CA ASP A 141 17.89 -24.65 -24.22
C ASP A 141 16.89 -25.60 -23.53
N SER A 142 17.37 -26.65 -22.88
CA SER A 142 16.50 -27.61 -22.18
C SER A 142 15.77 -26.99 -20.98
N ALA A 143 16.23 -25.83 -20.50
CA ALA A 143 15.55 -25.07 -19.45
C ALA A 143 14.27 -24.38 -19.95
N ILE A 144 14.05 -24.28 -21.27
CA ILE A 144 12.82 -23.77 -21.85
C ILE A 144 11.77 -24.88 -21.83
N PRO A 145 10.62 -24.69 -21.15
CA PRO A 145 9.58 -25.71 -21.08
C PRO A 145 8.97 -25.98 -22.47
N ASN A 146 8.77 -27.25 -22.79
CA ASN A 146 8.10 -27.71 -24.00
C ASN A 146 6.87 -28.58 -23.70
N ASP A 147 6.68 -28.99 -22.45
CA ASP A 147 5.49 -29.72 -22.01
C ASP A 147 4.26 -28.80 -22.01
N ALA A 148 3.13 -29.34 -22.45
CA ALA A 148 1.87 -28.58 -22.61
C ALA A 148 1.99 -27.32 -23.50
N LEU A 149 3.03 -27.19 -24.32
CA LEU A 149 3.17 -26.12 -25.30
C LEU A 149 2.17 -26.35 -26.45
N LEU A 150 1.19 -25.46 -26.57
CA LEU A 150 0.12 -25.52 -27.58
C LEU A 150 0.50 -24.82 -28.88
N LEU A 151 1.25 -23.73 -28.79
CA LEU A 151 1.64 -22.92 -29.93
C LEU A 151 2.97 -22.23 -29.63
N HIS A 152 3.96 -22.39 -30.49
CA HIS A 152 5.15 -21.55 -30.51
C HIS A 152 5.35 -20.95 -31.90
N LEU A 153 5.39 -19.62 -31.97
CA LEU A 153 5.66 -18.84 -33.16
C LEU A 153 6.95 -18.05 -32.93
N PRO A 154 8.08 -18.48 -33.50
CA PRO A 154 9.34 -17.73 -33.42
C PRO A 154 9.21 -16.30 -33.98
N LEU A 155 8.41 -16.14 -35.06
CA LEU A 155 8.17 -14.86 -35.74
C LEU A 155 9.47 -14.17 -36.18
N ASN A 156 10.33 -14.93 -36.88
CA ASN A 156 11.65 -14.50 -37.31
C ASN A 156 11.96 -14.72 -38.80
N GLU A 157 10.93 -14.88 -39.62
CA GLU A 157 11.03 -15.13 -41.07
C GLU A 157 11.67 -13.96 -41.82
N GLY A 158 11.46 -12.73 -41.37
CA GLY A 158 12.10 -11.52 -41.91
C GLY A 158 11.54 -10.98 -43.22
N ALA A 159 10.66 -11.73 -43.89
CA ALA A 159 9.93 -11.28 -45.07
C ALA A 159 8.65 -12.11 -45.30
N GLY A 160 7.77 -11.59 -46.14
CA GLY A 160 6.53 -12.27 -46.53
C GLY A 160 5.43 -12.16 -45.48
N ARG A 161 4.40 -12.98 -45.66
CA ARG A 161 3.16 -12.97 -44.86
C ARG A 161 2.80 -14.32 -44.24
N VAL A 162 3.69 -15.30 -44.36
CA VAL A 162 3.51 -16.67 -43.85
C VAL A 162 4.37 -16.84 -42.60
N PHE A 163 3.74 -17.25 -41.52
CA PHE A 163 4.36 -17.51 -40.23
C PHE A 163 4.40 -19.01 -39.96
N HIS A 164 5.55 -19.52 -39.55
CA HIS A 164 5.76 -20.92 -39.25
C HIS A 164 5.66 -21.14 -37.75
N ALA A 165 4.74 -22.00 -37.33
CA ALA A 165 4.68 -22.46 -35.97
C ALA A 165 5.58 -23.68 -35.76
N VAL A 166 6.23 -23.72 -34.61
CA VAL A 166 6.87 -24.91 -34.07
C VAL A 166 5.90 -25.44 -33.02
N ASN A 167 5.38 -26.64 -33.20
CA ASN A 167 4.38 -27.25 -32.30
C ASN A 167 3.04 -26.48 -32.27
N ALA A 168 2.12 -26.81 -33.20
CA ALA A 168 0.77 -26.25 -33.28
C ALA A 168 -0.25 -27.33 -33.64
N PRO A 169 -1.51 -27.26 -33.16
CA PRO A 169 -2.56 -28.16 -33.60
C PRO A 169 -2.81 -27.99 -35.10
N PRO A 170 -3.18 -29.07 -35.83
CA PRO A 170 -3.50 -28.99 -37.26
C PRO A 170 -4.61 -27.96 -37.51
N ALA A 171 -4.49 -27.21 -38.61
CA ALA A 171 -5.59 -26.37 -39.08
C ALA A 171 -6.74 -27.27 -39.57
N GLU A 172 -7.85 -27.27 -38.82
CA GLU A 172 -9.16 -27.86 -39.14
C GLU A 172 -9.23 -29.40 -39.30
N SER A 173 -9.48 -30.10 -38.19
CA SER A 173 -10.44 -31.23 -38.11
C SER A 173 -10.86 -31.43 -36.64
N PRO A 174 -12.14 -31.69 -36.32
CA PRO A 174 -12.53 -32.16 -35.00
C PRO A 174 -12.03 -33.60 -34.83
N GLU A 175 -11.61 -33.93 -33.60
CA GLU A 175 -11.21 -35.26 -33.15
C GLU A 175 -9.87 -35.78 -33.69
N THR A 176 -8.81 -35.64 -32.89
CA THR A 176 -8.02 -36.78 -32.36
C THR A 176 -6.86 -36.25 -31.50
N THR A 177 -6.79 -36.77 -30.28
CA THR A 177 -5.59 -36.76 -29.45
C THR A 177 -4.57 -37.71 -30.06
N ASP A 178 -3.58 -37.23 -30.81
CA ASP A 178 -2.29 -37.94 -30.96
C ASP A 178 -1.22 -37.06 -31.66
N VAL A 179 -0.07 -36.95 -30.99
CA VAL A 179 1.32 -36.65 -31.43
C VAL A 179 1.56 -35.44 -32.41
N PRO A 180 2.50 -34.52 -32.10
CA PRO A 180 2.78 -33.36 -32.97
C PRO A 180 3.31 -33.75 -34.35
N SER A 181 2.66 -33.27 -35.41
CA SER A 181 3.11 -33.30 -36.81
C SER A 181 3.73 -31.95 -37.23
N PRO A 182 4.54 -31.89 -38.32
CA PRO A 182 5.50 -30.82 -38.54
C PRO A 182 4.83 -29.49 -38.93
N SER A 183 5.30 -28.42 -38.29
CA SER A 183 5.13 -27.00 -38.64
C SER A 183 3.83 -26.58 -39.35
N ALA A 184 2.84 -26.13 -38.58
CA ALA A 184 1.68 -25.42 -39.13
C ALA A 184 2.11 -24.04 -39.66
N THR A 185 1.44 -23.57 -40.73
CA THR A 185 1.66 -22.24 -41.29
C THR A 185 0.43 -21.37 -41.12
N PHE A 186 0.60 -20.11 -40.73
CA PHE A 186 -0.47 -19.12 -40.64
C PHE A 186 -0.17 -17.96 -41.59
N GLU A 187 -1.17 -17.53 -42.37
CA GLU A 187 -1.00 -16.46 -43.35
C GLU A 187 -1.71 -15.18 -42.89
N ALA A 188 -1.01 -14.04 -42.92
CA ALA A 188 -1.63 -12.74 -42.74
C ALA A 188 -2.43 -12.33 -43.98
N THR A 189 -3.51 -11.57 -43.77
CA THR A 189 -4.37 -11.08 -44.85
C THR A 189 -3.74 -9.99 -45.71
N VAL A 190 -2.65 -9.37 -45.24
CA VAL A 190 -1.89 -8.33 -45.95
C VAL A 190 -0.39 -8.61 -45.81
N ASP A 191 0.42 -7.96 -46.64
CA ASP A 191 1.87 -8.06 -46.51
C ASP A 191 2.34 -7.47 -45.17
N VAL A 192 3.23 -8.20 -44.50
CA VAL A 192 3.69 -7.87 -43.15
C VAL A 192 4.97 -7.05 -43.25
N GLN A 193 5.03 -5.94 -42.52
CA GLN A 193 6.24 -5.18 -42.35
C GLN A 193 7.14 -5.87 -41.32
N TRP A 194 8.44 -5.94 -41.61
CA TRP A 194 9.44 -6.53 -40.71
C TRP A 194 10.47 -5.49 -40.26
N VAL A 195 10.91 -5.59 -39.02
CA VAL A 195 12.06 -4.84 -38.48
C VAL A 195 13.25 -5.79 -38.34
N ALA A 196 14.45 -5.31 -38.65
CA ALA A 196 15.67 -6.11 -38.57
C ALA A 196 16.23 -6.24 -37.13
N ASP A 197 15.86 -5.33 -36.23
CA ASP A 197 16.39 -5.20 -34.86
C ASP A 197 15.57 -5.99 -33.82
N GLY A 198 15.02 -7.14 -34.19
CA GLY A 198 14.34 -8.01 -33.23
C GLY A 198 15.31 -8.71 -32.28
N LYS A 199 14.76 -9.34 -31.24
CA LYS A 199 15.55 -10.03 -30.19
C LYS A 199 16.16 -11.33 -30.66
N LEU A 200 15.46 -12.05 -31.54
CA LEU A 200 15.83 -13.37 -32.06
C LEU A 200 15.91 -13.38 -33.59
N GLY A 201 16.34 -12.25 -34.18
CA GLY A 201 16.32 -11.99 -35.62
C GLY A 201 15.26 -10.96 -35.99
N ALA A 202 14.91 -10.88 -37.28
CA ALA A 202 13.88 -9.93 -37.74
C ALA A 202 12.53 -10.21 -37.06
N ALA A 203 11.68 -9.20 -36.87
CA ALA A 203 10.39 -9.36 -36.20
C ALA A 203 9.26 -8.65 -36.97
N PRO A 204 8.04 -9.20 -36.99
CA PRO A 204 6.90 -8.56 -37.64
C PRO A 204 6.42 -7.33 -36.86
N VAL A 205 5.92 -6.34 -37.60
CA VAL A 205 5.27 -5.13 -37.08
C VAL A 205 3.77 -5.24 -37.27
N ILE A 206 3.04 -5.02 -36.19
CA ILE A 206 1.59 -5.01 -36.16
C ILE A 206 1.08 -3.72 -36.80
N ARG A 207 0.20 -3.84 -37.80
CA ARG A 207 -0.44 -2.75 -38.53
C ARG A 207 -1.94 -3.02 -38.67
N PRO A 208 -2.77 -1.98 -38.92
CA PRO A 208 -4.16 -2.19 -39.29
C PRO A 208 -4.30 -3.19 -40.44
N GLY A 209 -5.09 -4.25 -40.22
CA GLY A 209 -5.31 -5.31 -41.22
C GLY A 209 -4.23 -6.42 -41.27
N SER A 210 -3.14 -6.32 -40.51
CA SER A 210 -2.07 -7.34 -40.46
C SER A 210 -2.25 -8.38 -39.34
N ALA A 211 -3.41 -8.37 -38.66
CA ALA A 211 -3.68 -9.32 -37.59
C ALA A 211 -3.71 -10.76 -38.14
N VAL A 212 -2.91 -11.63 -37.54
CA VAL A 212 -2.77 -13.03 -37.97
C VAL A 212 -3.80 -13.87 -37.24
N ARG A 213 -4.54 -14.72 -37.97
CA ARG A 213 -5.45 -15.70 -37.38
C ARG A 213 -4.68 -16.98 -37.11
N LEU A 214 -4.57 -17.35 -35.84
CA LEU A 214 -3.79 -18.47 -35.32
C LEU A 214 -4.65 -19.71 -35.04
N GLY A 215 -5.78 -19.84 -35.76
CA GLY A 215 -6.69 -20.97 -35.66
C GLY A 215 -7.39 -21.11 -34.30
N ASN A 216 -7.64 -22.35 -33.90
CA ASN A 216 -8.44 -22.68 -32.71
C ASN A 216 -7.63 -22.81 -31.41
N SER A 217 -6.33 -22.50 -31.43
CA SER A 217 -5.48 -22.55 -30.24
C SER A 217 -6.01 -21.64 -29.13
N GLY A 218 -5.92 -22.10 -27.88
CA GLY A 218 -6.31 -21.32 -26.72
C GLY A 218 -7.80 -21.04 -26.55
N ASN A 219 -8.69 -21.91 -27.07
CA ASN A 219 -10.11 -21.86 -26.74
C ASN A 219 -10.39 -22.44 -25.34
N PHE A 220 -9.84 -21.78 -24.32
CA PHE A 220 -9.86 -22.27 -22.95
C PHE A 220 -11.25 -22.15 -22.32
N ASP A 221 -11.60 -23.09 -21.44
CA ASP A 221 -12.68 -22.87 -20.48
C ASP A 221 -12.20 -22.05 -19.26
N ARG A 222 -13.12 -21.64 -18.39
CA ARG A 222 -12.84 -20.83 -17.19
C ARG A 222 -11.84 -21.50 -16.24
N GLN A 223 -11.83 -22.82 -16.14
CA GLN A 223 -11.05 -23.58 -15.15
C GLN A 223 -9.69 -24.04 -15.70
N GLN A 224 -9.50 -23.96 -17.02
CA GLN A 224 -8.24 -24.28 -17.66
C GLN A 224 -7.19 -23.23 -17.36
N ASN A 225 -6.04 -23.72 -16.88
CA ASN A 225 -4.86 -22.91 -16.66
C ASN A 225 -4.08 -22.75 -17.97
N TYR A 226 -3.46 -21.59 -18.14
CA TYR A 226 -2.68 -21.29 -19.34
C TYR A 226 -1.61 -20.24 -19.09
N THR A 227 -0.66 -20.16 -20.01
CA THR A 227 0.38 -19.13 -20.04
C THR A 227 0.58 -18.61 -21.45
N ILE A 228 0.68 -17.29 -21.58
CA ILE A 228 1.09 -16.61 -22.81
C ILE A 228 2.40 -15.88 -22.54
N ALA A 229 3.38 -16.02 -23.42
CA ALA A 229 4.67 -15.32 -23.32
C ALA A 229 5.11 -14.84 -24.71
N ALA A 230 5.71 -13.66 -24.80
CA ALA A 230 6.27 -13.12 -26.05
C ALA A 230 7.28 -12.01 -25.76
N TRP A 231 8.20 -11.77 -26.70
CA TRP A 231 8.89 -10.48 -26.80
C TRP A 231 7.96 -9.47 -27.45
N PHE A 232 7.87 -8.28 -26.87
CA PHE A 232 7.01 -7.20 -27.32
C PHE A 232 7.76 -5.85 -27.29
N LYS A 233 7.60 -5.06 -28.34
CA LYS A 233 8.14 -3.70 -28.48
C LYS A 233 7.00 -2.73 -28.79
N PRO A 234 6.45 -2.03 -27.79
CA PRO A 234 5.37 -1.07 -28.03
C PRO A 234 5.89 0.12 -28.84
N ALA A 235 5.15 0.58 -29.84
CA ALA A 235 5.53 1.75 -30.65
C ALA A 235 4.96 3.08 -30.14
N SER A 236 3.90 3.02 -29.35
CA SER A 236 3.24 4.19 -28.74
C SER A 236 2.52 3.75 -27.46
N GLU A 237 1.96 4.70 -26.72
CA GLU A 237 1.08 4.43 -25.58
C GLU A 237 -0.35 4.12 -26.05
N SER A 238 -0.47 3.30 -27.09
CA SER A 238 -1.74 2.87 -27.64
C SER A 238 -2.46 1.89 -26.70
N THR A 239 -3.68 1.51 -27.07
CA THR A 239 -4.50 0.60 -26.30
C THR A 239 -5.09 -0.45 -27.23
N GLY A 240 -4.79 -1.72 -26.99
CA GLY A 240 -5.14 -2.80 -27.91
C GLY A 240 -4.68 -4.19 -27.48
N GLY A 241 -5.22 -5.20 -28.18
CA GLY A 241 -4.89 -6.60 -27.95
C GLY A 241 -3.52 -6.95 -28.54
N ILE A 242 -2.61 -7.46 -27.71
CA ILE A 242 -1.33 -7.99 -28.16
C ILE A 242 -1.55 -9.41 -28.70
N VAL A 243 -2.23 -10.24 -27.89
CA VAL A 243 -2.70 -11.58 -28.24
C VAL A 243 -4.11 -11.72 -27.68
N ALA A 244 -5.06 -12.13 -28.49
CA ALA A 244 -6.46 -12.15 -28.06
C ALA A 244 -7.25 -13.26 -28.74
N ARG A 245 -8.16 -13.86 -27.98
CA ARG A 245 -9.25 -14.69 -28.49
C ARG A 245 -10.54 -14.12 -27.92
N MET A 246 -11.12 -13.15 -28.63
CA MET A 246 -12.18 -12.30 -28.10
C MET A 246 -13.29 -12.05 -29.12
N ASP A 247 -14.53 -12.36 -28.75
CA ASP A 247 -15.71 -12.12 -29.56
C ASP A 247 -16.47 -10.89 -29.09
N GLU A 248 -16.21 -9.78 -29.77
CA GLU A 248 -16.87 -8.50 -29.49
C GLU A 248 -18.38 -8.52 -29.78
N GLN A 249 -18.86 -9.40 -30.67
CA GLN A 249 -20.29 -9.52 -30.96
C GLN A 249 -21.02 -10.30 -29.87
N GLN A 250 -20.32 -11.17 -29.15
CA GLN A 250 -20.82 -11.90 -27.99
C GLN A 250 -20.39 -11.23 -26.68
N ASN A 251 -20.63 -9.92 -26.54
CA ASN A 251 -20.34 -9.15 -25.33
C ASN A 251 -18.88 -9.21 -24.87
N TYR A 252 -17.95 -9.23 -25.82
CA TYR A 252 -16.52 -9.39 -25.55
C TYR A 252 -16.21 -10.69 -24.81
N ARG A 253 -16.89 -11.80 -25.11
CA ARG A 253 -16.57 -13.11 -24.53
C ARG A 253 -15.20 -13.59 -25.01
N GLY A 254 -14.35 -14.03 -24.08
CA GLY A 254 -13.02 -14.53 -24.39
C GLY A 254 -11.93 -14.05 -23.43
N TRP A 255 -10.70 -14.00 -23.92
CA TRP A 255 -9.54 -13.54 -23.16
C TRP A 255 -8.53 -12.79 -24.03
N ASP A 256 -7.67 -12.00 -23.39
CA ASP A 256 -6.54 -11.36 -24.06
C ASP A 256 -5.37 -11.04 -23.12
N LEU A 257 -4.21 -10.83 -23.74
CA LEU A 257 -3.10 -10.05 -23.21
C LEU A 257 -3.09 -8.70 -23.93
N TRP A 258 -3.14 -7.62 -23.15
CA TRP A 258 -3.55 -6.31 -23.61
C TRP A 258 -2.58 -5.21 -23.21
N GLN A 259 -2.32 -4.27 -24.13
CA GLN A 259 -1.65 -3.01 -23.82
C GLN A 259 -2.70 -1.94 -23.46
N GLN A 260 -2.53 -1.29 -22.32
CA GLN A 260 -3.34 -0.14 -21.89
C GLN A 260 -2.40 1.05 -21.61
N GLY A 261 -2.10 1.85 -22.64
CA GLY A 261 -1.10 2.91 -22.51
C GLY A 261 0.28 2.32 -22.25
N ARG A 262 0.86 2.63 -21.09
CA ARG A 262 2.13 2.03 -20.60
C ARG A 262 1.93 0.85 -19.65
N ASN A 263 0.71 0.37 -19.49
CA ASN A 263 0.38 -0.74 -18.61
C ASN A 263 0.06 -1.99 -19.42
N LEU A 264 0.23 -3.16 -18.80
CA LEU A 264 -0.29 -4.42 -19.31
C LEU A 264 -1.59 -4.76 -18.59
N ALA A 265 -2.51 -5.40 -19.30
CA ALA A 265 -3.74 -5.92 -18.72
C ALA A 265 -4.03 -7.32 -19.25
N VAL A 266 -4.84 -8.05 -18.50
CA VAL A 266 -5.43 -9.32 -18.92
C VAL A 266 -6.93 -9.24 -18.68
N HIS A 267 -7.70 -9.67 -19.67
CA HIS A 267 -9.13 -9.85 -19.55
C HIS A 267 -9.47 -11.34 -19.63
N ILE A 268 -10.43 -11.76 -18.82
CA ILE A 268 -11.12 -13.06 -18.91
C ILE A 268 -12.61 -12.77 -18.77
N ILE A 269 -13.39 -13.00 -19.81
CA ILE A 269 -14.73 -12.45 -19.96
C ILE A 269 -15.71 -13.51 -20.43
N ASP A 270 -16.82 -13.65 -19.72
CA ASP A 270 -18.05 -14.24 -20.28
C ASP A 270 -18.99 -13.15 -20.82
N HIS A 271 -19.19 -12.08 -20.05
CA HIS A 271 -20.02 -10.92 -20.43
C HIS A 271 -19.45 -9.61 -19.87
N TRP A 272 -18.92 -8.73 -20.72
CA TRP A 272 -18.34 -7.47 -20.24
C TRP A 272 -19.40 -6.38 -19.94
N PRO A 273 -19.28 -5.60 -18.85
CA PRO A 273 -18.29 -5.73 -17.76
C PRO A 273 -18.76 -6.61 -16.60
N ASP A 274 -20.01 -7.07 -16.60
CA ASP A 274 -20.68 -7.61 -15.42
C ASP A 274 -20.18 -8.99 -14.97
N ASN A 275 -19.76 -9.85 -15.90
CA ASN A 275 -19.23 -11.19 -15.67
C ASN A 275 -17.82 -11.32 -16.25
N ALA A 276 -16.84 -10.72 -15.56
CA ALA A 276 -15.47 -10.60 -16.06
C ALA A 276 -14.41 -10.52 -14.96
N ILE A 277 -13.16 -10.81 -15.34
CA ILE A 277 -11.96 -10.40 -14.63
C ILE A 277 -11.20 -9.43 -15.53
N LYS A 278 -10.77 -8.32 -14.94
CA LYS A 278 -9.76 -7.43 -15.52
C LYS A 278 -8.74 -7.06 -14.46
N VAL A 279 -7.50 -7.43 -14.72
CA VAL A 279 -6.34 -7.01 -13.93
C VAL A 279 -5.42 -6.15 -14.78
N VAL A 280 -4.84 -5.13 -14.17
CA VAL A 280 -3.93 -4.18 -14.82
C VAL A 280 -2.69 -4.03 -13.95
N THR A 281 -1.52 -3.88 -14.55
CA THR A 281 -0.31 -3.55 -13.78
C THR A 281 -0.53 -2.27 -12.99
N LYS A 282 -0.11 -2.24 -11.71
CA LYS A 282 -0.24 -1.04 -10.86
C LYS A 282 0.59 0.11 -11.46
N ASP A 283 1.83 -0.20 -11.82
CA ASP A 283 2.77 0.76 -12.40
C ASP A 283 2.78 0.71 -13.93
N ALA A 284 3.32 1.76 -14.54
CA ALA A 284 3.67 1.79 -15.95
C ALA A 284 4.90 0.90 -16.19
N VAL A 285 4.68 -0.25 -16.82
CA VAL A 285 5.71 -1.28 -17.02
C VAL A 285 6.24 -1.35 -18.45
N LEU A 286 5.53 -0.77 -19.42
CA LEU A 286 5.92 -0.77 -20.83
C LEU A 286 6.74 0.48 -21.18
N ALA A 287 7.84 0.26 -21.90
CA ALA A 287 8.74 1.29 -22.40
C ALA A 287 8.64 1.38 -23.92
N THR A 288 8.09 2.48 -24.42
CA THR A 288 7.93 2.75 -25.85
C THR A 288 9.26 2.64 -26.59
N GLY A 289 9.28 1.86 -27.67
CA GLY A 289 10.45 1.63 -28.52
C GLY A 289 11.46 0.63 -27.95
N ALA A 290 11.23 0.05 -26.77
CA ALA A 290 12.12 -0.94 -26.17
C ALA A 290 11.51 -2.34 -26.22
N TRP A 291 12.33 -3.33 -26.57
CA TRP A 291 11.93 -4.74 -26.48
C TRP A 291 11.88 -5.18 -25.02
N GLN A 292 10.75 -5.77 -24.64
CA GLN A 292 10.53 -6.36 -23.33
C GLN A 292 9.90 -7.73 -23.50
N HIS A 293 10.32 -8.70 -22.69
CA HIS A 293 9.62 -9.98 -22.63
C HIS A 293 8.40 -9.81 -21.72
N ILE A 294 7.22 -10.11 -22.23
CA ILE A 294 5.96 -10.03 -21.48
C ILE A 294 5.39 -11.44 -21.34
N ALA A 295 4.82 -11.75 -20.19
CA ALA A 295 4.08 -12.98 -20.01
C ALA A 295 2.90 -12.79 -19.06
N ALA A 296 1.87 -13.62 -19.23
CA ALA A 296 0.74 -13.71 -18.33
C ALA A 296 0.38 -15.17 -18.06
N THR A 297 0.13 -15.50 -16.81
CA THR A 297 -0.34 -16.83 -16.38
C THR A 297 -1.73 -16.70 -15.79
N TYR A 298 -2.57 -17.71 -16.00
CA TYR A 298 -3.83 -17.90 -15.31
C TYR A 298 -3.91 -19.31 -14.76
N ASP A 299 -4.28 -19.45 -13.49
CA ASP A 299 -4.29 -20.74 -12.78
C ASP A 299 -5.64 -21.48 -12.81
N GLY A 300 -6.66 -20.94 -13.50
CA GLY A 300 -7.98 -21.54 -13.57
C GLY A 300 -8.91 -21.20 -12.39
N SER A 301 -8.47 -20.36 -11.44
CA SER A 301 -9.22 -20.14 -10.19
C SER A 301 -10.50 -19.34 -10.36
N GLY A 302 -10.69 -18.67 -11.50
CA GLY A 302 -11.81 -17.75 -11.72
C GLY A 302 -11.75 -16.47 -10.90
N LYS A 303 -10.56 -16.10 -10.40
CA LYS A 303 -10.35 -14.93 -9.53
C LYS A 303 -9.22 -14.04 -10.06
N PRO A 304 -9.27 -12.72 -9.80
CA PRO A 304 -8.16 -11.81 -10.13
C PRO A 304 -6.81 -12.26 -9.58
N SER A 305 -6.78 -12.87 -8.38
CA SER A 305 -5.57 -13.39 -7.74
C SER A 305 -4.91 -14.56 -8.48
N GLY A 306 -5.68 -15.25 -9.34
CA GLY A 306 -5.18 -16.35 -10.18
C GLY A 306 -4.42 -15.88 -11.41
N ILE A 307 -4.44 -14.58 -11.71
CA ILE A 307 -3.70 -13.98 -12.82
C ILE A 307 -2.39 -13.38 -12.32
N LYS A 308 -1.30 -13.65 -13.04
CA LYS A 308 0.00 -13.00 -12.82
C LYS A 308 0.52 -12.46 -14.14
N ILE A 309 1.17 -11.30 -14.11
CA ILE A 309 1.87 -10.72 -15.26
C ILE A 309 3.35 -10.63 -14.92
N TYR A 310 4.19 -10.85 -15.91
CA TYR A 310 5.65 -10.78 -15.82
C TYR A 310 6.19 -9.88 -16.92
N VAL A 311 7.18 -9.06 -16.56
CA VAL A 311 7.94 -8.24 -17.50
C VAL A 311 9.43 -8.52 -17.29
N ASN A 312 10.12 -8.92 -18.35
CA ASN A 312 11.52 -9.34 -18.33
C ASN A 312 11.82 -10.40 -17.25
N GLY A 313 10.95 -11.41 -17.17
CA GLY A 313 11.07 -12.52 -16.22
C GLY A 313 10.77 -12.17 -14.76
N LYS A 314 10.34 -10.94 -14.46
CA LYS A 314 9.96 -10.51 -13.10
C LYS A 314 8.45 -10.33 -12.99
N ARG A 315 7.86 -10.90 -11.94
CA ARG A 315 6.45 -10.70 -11.60
C ARG A 315 6.20 -9.23 -11.27
N VAL A 316 5.09 -8.68 -11.76
CA VAL A 316 4.68 -7.30 -11.50
C VAL A 316 3.37 -7.25 -10.71
N ASP A 317 3.26 -6.22 -9.88
CA ASP A 317 2.10 -5.97 -9.06
C ASP A 317 0.87 -5.58 -9.89
N LEU A 318 -0.29 -6.13 -9.53
CA LEU A 318 -1.55 -5.92 -10.24
C LEU A 318 -2.56 -5.18 -9.37
N ARG A 319 -3.37 -4.33 -10.01
CA ARG A 319 -4.64 -3.84 -9.48
C ARG A 319 -5.78 -4.52 -10.21
N THR A 320 -6.83 -4.85 -9.45
CA THR A 320 -8.07 -5.40 -10.02
C THR A 320 -8.97 -4.25 -10.42
N GLU A 321 -9.39 -4.20 -11.68
CA GLU A 321 -10.44 -3.28 -12.16
C GLU A 321 -11.81 -3.98 -12.17
N THR A 322 -11.85 -5.28 -12.50
CA THR A 322 -13.06 -6.11 -12.44
C THR A 322 -12.70 -7.50 -11.89
N GLY A 323 -13.57 -8.09 -11.07
CA GLY A 323 -13.35 -9.39 -10.45
C GLY A 323 -14.65 -10.12 -10.10
N THR A 324 -15.62 -10.07 -11.01
CA THR A 324 -17.00 -10.55 -10.80
C THR A 324 -17.30 -11.87 -11.50
N LEU A 325 -16.30 -12.47 -12.17
CA LEU A 325 -16.49 -13.68 -12.99
C LEU A 325 -17.04 -14.86 -12.16
N THR A 326 -18.25 -15.30 -12.49
CA THR A 326 -19.00 -16.33 -11.77
C THR A 326 -18.50 -17.74 -12.06
N ASP A 327 -18.86 -18.70 -11.21
CA ASP A 327 -18.38 -20.10 -11.32
C ASP A 327 -18.96 -20.85 -12.53
N ASP A 328 -20.11 -20.40 -13.06
CA ASP A 328 -20.78 -20.91 -14.25
C ASP A 328 -20.42 -20.17 -15.56
N ALA A 329 -19.50 -19.20 -15.50
CA ALA A 329 -19.08 -18.43 -16.67
C ALA A 329 -18.40 -19.31 -17.73
N ASP A 330 -18.73 -19.09 -19.01
CA ASP A 330 -18.07 -19.72 -20.16
C ASP A 330 -17.32 -18.67 -20.98
N ILE A 331 -16.01 -18.83 -21.09
CA ILE A 331 -15.14 -17.89 -21.80
C ILE A 331 -14.76 -18.39 -23.20
N ARG A 332 -15.29 -19.54 -23.62
CA ARG A 332 -15.02 -20.10 -24.94
C ARG A 332 -15.72 -19.29 -26.04
N THR A 333 -15.08 -19.24 -27.19
CA THR A 333 -15.61 -18.56 -28.38
C THR A 333 -15.18 -19.28 -29.65
N ASP A 334 -16.00 -19.19 -30.70
CA ASP A 334 -15.65 -19.65 -32.06
C ASP A 334 -14.71 -18.68 -32.79
N THR A 335 -14.44 -17.50 -32.22
CA THR A 335 -13.49 -16.53 -32.77
C THR A 335 -12.07 -17.09 -32.70
N PRO A 336 -11.29 -17.11 -33.80
CA PRO A 336 -9.93 -17.64 -33.79
C PRO A 336 -9.01 -16.80 -32.90
N LEU A 337 -7.94 -17.42 -32.40
CA LEU A 337 -6.86 -16.70 -31.74
C LEU A 337 -6.24 -15.70 -32.72
N ARG A 338 -5.97 -14.48 -32.26
CA ARG A 338 -5.39 -13.40 -33.06
C ARG A 338 -4.13 -12.86 -32.43
N LEU A 339 -3.21 -12.49 -33.30
CA LEU A 339 -2.03 -11.71 -32.97
C LEU A 339 -2.20 -10.26 -33.43
N GLY A 340 -1.99 -9.30 -32.52
CA GLY A 340 -1.98 -7.87 -32.81
C GLY A 340 -3.35 -7.17 -32.85
N GLY A 341 -4.40 -7.81 -32.35
CA GLY A 341 -5.70 -7.17 -32.13
C GLY A 341 -6.73 -8.15 -31.56
N ARG A 342 -7.80 -7.63 -30.95
CA ARG A 342 -8.92 -8.45 -30.45
C ARG A 342 -9.78 -9.01 -31.58
N SER A 343 -10.21 -8.13 -32.46
CA SER A 343 -11.12 -8.41 -33.56
C SER A 343 -10.61 -7.66 -34.82
N ASN A 344 -11.46 -6.84 -35.44
CA ASN A 344 -11.13 -5.84 -36.45
C ASN A 344 -10.82 -4.45 -35.84
N SER A 345 -10.86 -4.31 -34.50
CA SER A 345 -10.58 -3.05 -33.79
C SER A 345 -9.50 -3.25 -32.69
N GLN A 346 -9.13 -2.17 -31.98
CA GLN A 346 -8.25 -2.22 -30.81
C GLN A 346 -6.87 -2.87 -31.10
N ILE A 347 -6.19 -2.31 -32.10
CA ILE A 347 -4.91 -2.77 -32.64
C ILE A 347 -3.76 -1.98 -31.97
N VAL A 348 -2.68 -2.68 -31.61
CA VAL A 348 -1.44 -2.07 -31.13
C VAL A 348 -0.56 -1.64 -32.32
N ASP A 349 -1.03 -0.65 -33.09
CA ASP A 349 -0.36 -0.20 -34.34
C ASP A 349 1.10 0.22 -34.10
N GLY A 350 1.98 -0.27 -34.97
CA GLY A 350 3.41 -0.04 -34.98
C GLY A 350 4.19 -0.94 -34.02
N ALA A 351 3.54 -1.65 -33.10
CA ALA A 351 4.24 -2.51 -32.16
C ALA A 351 4.87 -3.72 -32.88
N ALA A 352 6.02 -4.19 -32.40
CA ALA A 352 6.64 -5.42 -32.88
C ALA A 352 6.50 -6.54 -31.84
N ILE A 353 6.38 -7.78 -32.31
CA ILE A 353 6.26 -8.95 -31.44
C ILE A 353 7.11 -10.11 -31.97
N GLN A 354 7.68 -10.93 -31.09
CA GLN A 354 8.52 -12.07 -31.45
C GLN A 354 8.41 -13.19 -30.41
N ASP A 355 8.69 -14.44 -30.80
CA ASP A 355 8.69 -15.61 -29.91
C ASP A 355 7.38 -15.81 -29.10
N LEU A 356 6.23 -15.73 -29.76
CA LEU A 356 4.95 -15.97 -29.10
C LEU A 356 4.82 -17.44 -28.71
N ARG A 357 4.60 -17.71 -27.42
CA ARG A 357 4.38 -19.03 -26.85
C ARG A 357 3.06 -19.07 -26.09
N LEU A 358 2.32 -20.16 -26.26
CA LEU A 358 1.07 -20.45 -25.56
C LEU A 358 1.14 -21.84 -24.94
N TYR A 359 0.94 -21.94 -23.63
CA TYR A 359 0.97 -23.20 -22.87
C TYR A 359 -0.41 -23.50 -22.27
N ALA A 360 -0.78 -24.78 -22.22
CA ALA A 360 -1.98 -25.30 -21.55
C ALA A 360 -1.75 -25.57 -20.04
N ARG A 361 -0.91 -24.75 -19.41
CA ARG A 361 -0.68 -24.76 -17.97
C ARG A 361 -0.19 -23.40 -17.50
N ALA A 362 -0.35 -23.11 -16.21
CA ALA A 362 0.30 -21.98 -15.56
C ALA A 362 1.77 -22.32 -15.31
N LEU A 363 2.70 -21.66 -16.02
CA LEU A 363 4.13 -21.85 -15.80
C LEU A 363 4.55 -21.25 -14.45
N PRO A 364 5.41 -21.92 -13.66
CA PRO A 364 6.02 -21.32 -12.49
C PRO A 364 7.03 -20.21 -12.87
N ASP A 365 7.35 -19.36 -11.90
CA ASP A 365 8.23 -18.21 -12.06
C ASP A 365 9.61 -18.57 -12.64
N SER A 366 10.17 -19.73 -12.24
CA SER A 366 11.47 -20.24 -12.71
C SER A 366 11.50 -20.54 -14.20
N GLU A 367 10.43 -21.11 -14.74
CA GLU A 367 10.31 -21.44 -16.16
C GLU A 367 10.05 -20.21 -17.02
N LEU A 368 9.25 -19.26 -16.52
CA LEU A 368 9.07 -17.96 -17.17
C LEU A 368 10.37 -17.15 -17.20
N HIS A 369 11.17 -17.26 -16.15
CA HIS A 369 12.52 -16.70 -16.13
C HIS A 369 13.40 -17.36 -17.21
N SER A 370 13.33 -18.68 -17.39
CA SER A 370 14.05 -19.39 -18.44
C SER A 370 13.65 -18.91 -19.85
N ILE A 371 12.35 -18.80 -20.14
CA ILE A 371 11.87 -18.32 -21.46
C ILE A 371 12.46 -16.94 -21.80
N TYR A 372 12.52 -16.04 -20.82
CA TYR A 372 13.11 -14.71 -20.99
C TYR A 372 14.65 -14.73 -21.15
N SER A 373 15.34 -15.49 -20.30
CA SER A 373 16.78 -15.36 -20.09
C SER A 373 17.61 -16.29 -20.97
N VAL A 374 17.10 -17.45 -21.38
CA VAL A 374 17.90 -18.46 -22.08
C VAL A 374 18.49 -17.95 -23.38
N ALA A 375 17.69 -17.27 -24.22
CA ALA A 375 18.17 -16.80 -25.51
C ALA A 375 19.39 -15.85 -25.43
N PRO A 376 19.37 -14.75 -24.64
CA PRO A 376 20.57 -13.93 -24.49
C PRO A 376 21.71 -14.67 -23.79
N LEU A 377 21.43 -15.61 -22.88
CA LEU A 377 22.47 -16.37 -22.17
C LEU A 377 23.14 -17.41 -23.06
N ARG A 378 22.41 -18.03 -23.99
CA ARG A 378 22.95 -18.99 -24.96
C ARG A 378 24.11 -18.39 -25.74
N ALA A 379 23.98 -17.15 -26.20
CA ALA A 379 25.04 -16.43 -26.90
C ALA A 379 26.27 -16.17 -25.99
N LEU A 380 26.06 -15.97 -24.68
CA LEU A 380 27.18 -15.85 -23.73
C LEU A 380 27.93 -17.17 -23.55
N LEU A 381 27.26 -18.31 -23.74
CA LEU A 381 27.88 -19.62 -23.62
C LEU A 381 28.82 -19.95 -24.79
N GLU A 382 28.77 -19.19 -25.89
CA GLU A 382 29.73 -19.27 -27.00
C GLU A 382 31.05 -18.57 -26.70
N VAL A 383 31.08 -17.68 -25.69
CA VAL A 383 32.28 -16.97 -25.24
C VAL A 383 33.06 -17.84 -24.25
N PRO A 384 34.42 -17.93 -24.36
CA PRO A 384 35.25 -18.59 -23.35
C PRO A 384 34.97 -18.03 -21.94
N ARG A 385 34.81 -18.92 -20.95
CA ARG A 385 34.33 -18.56 -19.60
C ARG A 385 35.26 -17.58 -18.87
N ASP A 386 36.56 -17.66 -19.14
CA ASP A 386 37.61 -16.78 -18.63
C ASP A 386 37.57 -15.37 -19.23
N GLN A 387 36.89 -15.18 -20.37
CA GLN A 387 36.72 -13.90 -21.06
C GLN A 387 35.37 -13.23 -20.80
N LEU A 388 34.47 -13.87 -20.05
CA LEU A 388 33.19 -13.28 -19.66
C LEU A 388 33.41 -12.09 -18.73
N ALA A 389 32.82 -10.94 -19.10
CA ALA A 389 32.76 -9.77 -18.25
C ALA A 389 31.86 -10.02 -17.02
N ASP A 390 32.06 -9.25 -15.93
CA ASP A 390 31.31 -9.43 -14.68
C ASP A 390 29.79 -9.30 -14.87
N ALA A 391 29.34 -8.40 -15.75
CA ALA A 391 27.92 -8.27 -16.09
C ALA A 391 27.36 -9.54 -16.74
N GLN A 392 28.13 -10.23 -17.58
CA GLN A 392 27.73 -11.48 -18.24
C GLN A 392 27.70 -12.63 -17.24
N LYS A 393 28.71 -12.72 -16.35
CA LYS A 393 28.72 -13.68 -15.25
C LYS A 393 27.54 -13.49 -14.31
N ASN A 394 27.21 -12.24 -13.97
CA ASN A 394 26.05 -11.93 -13.16
C ASN A 394 24.73 -12.31 -13.84
N ALA A 395 24.60 -12.14 -15.15
CA ALA A 395 23.41 -12.59 -15.89
C ALA A 395 23.22 -14.12 -15.82
N LEU A 396 24.30 -14.88 -16.00
CA LEU A 396 24.29 -16.34 -15.82
C LEU A 396 23.97 -16.72 -14.36
N TYR A 397 24.47 -15.95 -13.39
CA TYR A 397 24.19 -16.20 -11.98
C TYR A 397 22.73 -15.97 -11.60
N GLU A 398 22.11 -14.91 -12.11
CA GLU A 398 20.67 -14.70 -11.89
C GLU A 398 19.85 -15.85 -12.46
N HIS A 399 20.18 -16.34 -13.66
CA HIS A 399 19.51 -17.49 -14.23
C HIS A 399 19.71 -18.75 -13.39
N PHE A 400 20.94 -19.00 -12.92
CA PHE A 400 21.22 -20.09 -12.00
C PHE A 400 20.32 -20.01 -10.76
N LEU A 401 20.30 -18.86 -10.08
CA LEU A 401 19.49 -18.67 -8.87
C LEU A 401 17.98 -18.83 -9.11
N GLN A 402 17.48 -18.39 -10.26
CA GLN A 402 16.03 -18.38 -10.53
C GLN A 402 15.51 -19.69 -11.13
N SER A 403 16.35 -20.40 -11.87
CA SER A 403 15.92 -21.52 -12.72
C SER A 403 16.64 -22.84 -12.44
N VAL A 404 17.79 -22.83 -11.76
CA VAL A 404 18.60 -24.02 -11.49
C VAL A 404 18.65 -24.34 -9.98
N ASP A 405 18.79 -23.32 -9.15
CA ASP A 405 18.78 -23.41 -7.70
C ASP A 405 17.41 -23.85 -7.18
N ASP A 406 17.37 -24.86 -6.32
CA ASP A 406 16.13 -25.42 -5.79
C ASP A 406 15.59 -24.63 -4.58
N GLN A 407 16.46 -23.90 -3.87
CA GLN A 407 16.13 -23.20 -2.64
C GLN A 407 15.81 -21.72 -2.85
N TYR A 408 16.58 -21.03 -3.69
CA TYR A 408 16.48 -19.59 -3.85
C TYR A 408 15.11 -19.13 -4.36
N PRO A 409 14.48 -19.76 -5.38
CA PRO A 409 13.15 -19.36 -5.83
C PRO A 409 12.09 -19.53 -4.73
N VAL A 410 12.22 -20.57 -3.90
CA VAL A 410 11.32 -20.83 -2.75
C VAL A 410 11.46 -19.73 -1.70
N LEU A 411 12.69 -19.36 -1.36
CA LEU A 411 12.96 -18.29 -0.40
C LEU A 411 12.52 -16.92 -0.94
N ALA A 412 12.78 -16.62 -2.21
CA ALA A 412 12.34 -15.40 -2.86
C ALA A 412 10.80 -15.29 -2.89
N ARG A 413 10.11 -16.40 -3.17
CA ARG A 413 8.65 -16.47 -3.10
C ARG A 413 8.12 -16.27 -1.69
N SER A 414 8.75 -16.86 -0.67
CA SER A 414 8.34 -16.66 0.73
C SER A 414 8.37 -15.18 1.12
N VAL A 415 9.40 -14.42 0.71
CA VAL A 415 9.45 -12.97 0.93
C VAL A 415 8.27 -12.27 0.24
N SER A 416 8.05 -12.56 -1.04
CA SER A 416 6.97 -11.94 -1.82
C SER A 416 5.58 -12.25 -1.25
N ASP A 417 5.33 -13.48 -0.79
CA ASP A 417 4.04 -13.90 -0.24
C ASP A 417 3.76 -13.23 1.12
N LEU A 418 4.78 -13.09 1.98
CA LEU A 418 4.66 -12.37 3.26
C LEU A 418 4.44 -10.86 3.07
N GLU A 419 5.13 -10.24 2.11
CA GLU A 419 4.90 -8.84 1.77
C GLU A 419 3.49 -8.61 1.20
N ALA A 420 3.02 -9.50 0.33
CA ALA A 420 1.67 -9.44 -0.21
C ALA A 420 0.61 -9.60 0.89
N GLU A 421 0.83 -10.51 1.85
CA GLU A 421 -0.05 -10.67 3.01
C GLU A 421 -0.12 -9.40 3.87
N ARG A 422 1.04 -8.78 4.12
CA ARG A 422 1.12 -7.52 4.85
C ARG A 422 0.35 -6.40 4.15
N GLU A 423 0.53 -6.24 2.84
CA GLU A 423 -0.23 -5.23 2.09
C GLU A 423 -1.73 -5.53 2.05
N ALA A 424 -2.13 -6.81 2.01
CA ALA A 424 -3.53 -7.20 2.11
C ALA A 424 -4.14 -6.80 3.46
N ILE A 425 -3.42 -6.98 4.59
CA ILE A 425 -3.87 -6.52 5.92
C ILE A 425 -3.98 -5.00 5.93
N ARG A 426 -2.96 -4.31 5.41
CA ARG A 426 -2.94 -2.84 5.33
C ARG A 426 -4.15 -2.30 4.57
N ALA A 427 -4.48 -2.90 3.43
CA ALA A 427 -5.57 -2.44 2.56
C ALA A 427 -6.97 -2.53 3.21
N ARG A 428 -7.18 -3.49 4.11
CA ARG A 428 -8.48 -3.70 4.81
C ARG A 428 -8.53 -3.11 6.22
N SER A 429 -7.40 -2.62 6.73
CA SER A 429 -7.30 -2.06 8.08
C SER A 429 -7.62 -0.56 8.08
N PRO A 430 -8.29 -0.04 9.14
CA PRO A 430 -8.45 1.39 9.30
C PRO A 430 -7.09 2.06 9.56
N VAL A 431 -7.00 3.34 9.23
CA VAL A 431 -5.86 4.19 9.57
C VAL A 431 -6.27 5.24 10.60
N THR A 432 -5.32 5.71 11.40
CA THR A 432 -5.52 6.82 12.33
C THR A 432 -4.37 7.81 12.24
N HIS A 433 -4.68 9.09 12.47
CA HIS A 433 -3.67 10.14 12.52
C HIS A 433 -2.84 10.03 13.79
N VAL A 434 -1.56 10.33 13.65
CA VAL A 434 -0.63 10.44 14.78
C VAL A 434 0.15 11.74 14.66
N GLN A 435 0.87 12.09 15.72
CA GLN A 435 1.95 13.06 15.65
C GLN A 435 3.29 12.33 15.57
N GLU A 436 4.22 12.95 14.86
CA GLU A 436 5.62 12.53 14.80
C GLU A 436 6.50 13.75 14.99
N GLU A 437 7.54 13.60 15.79
CA GLU A 437 8.52 14.66 16.03
C GLU A 437 9.49 14.72 14.86
N ARG A 438 10.03 15.91 14.58
CA ARG A 438 11.10 16.02 13.60
C ARG A 438 12.37 15.45 14.27
N PRO A 439 13.01 14.42 13.70
CA PRO A 439 14.15 13.75 14.35
C PRO A 439 15.36 14.67 14.49
N ASP A 440 15.51 15.64 13.59
CA ASP A 440 16.70 16.51 13.49
C ASP A 440 16.49 17.89 14.15
N SER A 441 15.51 18.04 15.04
CA SER A 441 15.18 19.33 15.66
C SER A 441 14.74 19.18 17.11
N GLN A 442 15.34 20.01 17.97
CA GLN A 442 14.87 20.18 19.35
C GLN A 442 13.54 20.94 19.35
N PRO A 443 12.61 20.63 20.27
CA PRO A 443 11.34 21.34 20.38
C PRO A 443 11.58 22.74 20.95
N MET A 444 11.39 23.76 20.10
CA MET A 444 11.56 25.18 20.42
C MET A 444 10.54 26.03 19.66
N THR A 445 10.39 27.29 20.08
CA THR A 445 9.64 28.33 19.36
C THR A 445 10.04 29.73 19.82
N ASN A 446 9.75 30.75 19.03
CA ASN A 446 9.77 32.13 19.52
C ASN A 446 8.47 32.47 20.23
N ILE A 447 8.57 33.31 21.26
CA ILE A 447 7.44 34.05 21.83
C ILE A 447 6.92 35.01 20.75
N LEU A 448 5.62 34.98 20.46
CA LEU A 448 5.02 35.91 19.51
C LEU A 448 4.49 37.12 20.29
N LEU A 449 5.02 38.31 20.00
CA LEU A 449 4.64 39.52 20.72
C LEU A 449 3.19 39.87 20.40
N ARG A 450 2.34 39.92 21.45
CA ARG A 450 0.88 40.06 21.33
C ARG A 450 0.21 38.96 20.49
N GLY A 451 0.85 37.79 20.37
CA GLY A 451 0.34 36.67 19.58
C GLY A 451 0.51 36.81 18.06
N GLU A 452 1.16 37.87 17.58
CA GLU A 452 1.33 38.15 16.15
C GLU A 452 2.47 37.31 15.54
N TYR A 453 2.16 36.46 14.55
CA TYR A 453 3.09 35.45 14.00
C TYR A 453 4.37 36.03 13.40
N ASP A 454 4.34 37.28 12.94
CA ASP A 454 5.44 38.00 12.31
C ASP A 454 6.26 38.85 13.30
N LYS A 455 5.82 38.97 14.57
CA LYS A 455 6.53 39.70 15.62
C LYS A 455 7.20 38.74 16.60
N LEU A 456 8.35 38.23 16.19
CA LEU A 456 9.14 37.29 16.98
C LEU A 456 9.86 37.99 18.15
N GLY A 457 9.72 37.41 19.34
CA GLY A 457 10.48 37.74 20.54
C GLY A 457 11.53 36.67 20.85
N GLU A 458 11.81 36.49 22.14
CA GLU A 458 12.77 35.50 22.65
C GLU A 458 12.42 34.07 22.19
N GLU A 459 13.45 33.31 21.84
CA GLU A 459 13.34 31.88 21.58
C GLU A 459 13.31 31.11 22.91
N VAL A 460 12.34 30.19 23.02
CA VAL A 460 12.14 29.35 24.20
C VAL A 460 12.13 27.88 23.80
N ALA A 461 12.79 27.05 24.62
CA ALA A 461 12.73 25.61 24.50
C ALA A 461 11.44 25.05 25.11
N ALA A 462 11.10 23.82 24.75
CA ALA A 462 9.97 23.15 25.36
C ALA A 462 10.19 22.90 26.86
N ASN A 463 9.17 23.25 27.64
CA ASN A 463 9.16 23.09 29.09
C ASN A 463 7.72 23.14 29.64
N THR A 464 7.53 22.64 30.85
CA THR A 464 6.25 22.70 31.59
C THR A 464 6.11 24.04 32.33
N PRO A 465 4.89 24.49 32.67
CA PRO A 465 4.69 25.77 33.38
C PRO A 465 5.47 25.86 34.68
N ALA A 466 6.18 26.97 34.90
CA ALA A 466 7.10 27.13 36.03
C ALA A 466 6.42 27.18 37.41
N SER A 467 5.12 27.50 37.46
CA SER A 467 4.31 27.54 38.67
C SER A 467 3.78 26.17 39.11
N MET A 468 3.97 25.14 38.30
CA MET A 468 3.57 23.76 38.59
C MET A 468 4.79 22.91 38.96
N HIS A 469 4.59 21.62 39.27
CA HIS A 469 5.70 20.71 39.51
C HIS A 469 6.60 20.62 38.28
N ALA A 470 7.91 20.47 38.49
CA ALA A 470 8.87 20.38 37.39
C ALA A 470 8.73 19.05 36.64
N LEU A 471 9.10 19.05 35.36
CA LEU A 471 9.37 17.82 34.61
C LEU A 471 10.49 17.03 35.30
N ALA A 472 10.32 15.71 35.46
CA ALA A 472 11.32 14.86 36.09
C ALA A 472 12.65 14.86 35.30
N ASP A 473 13.79 14.84 36.00
CA ASP A 473 15.13 14.93 35.38
C ASP A 473 15.42 13.83 34.34
N ASN A 474 14.77 12.67 34.47
CA ASN A 474 14.93 11.52 33.57
C ASN A 474 13.85 11.44 32.49
N ALA A 475 12.87 12.35 32.48
CA ALA A 475 11.85 12.37 31.45
C ALA A 475 12.43 12.96 30.14
N PRO A 476 12.11 12.37 28.98
CA PRO A 476 12.56 12.93 27.70
C PRO A 476 11.92 14.31 27.49
N ASN A 477 12.69 15.33 27.11
CA ASN A 477 12.13 16.67 26.85
C ASN A 477 11.42 16.76 25.50
N ASN A 478 10.33 16.01 25.37
CA ASN A 478 9.52 15.90 24.17
C ASN A 478 8.06 15.56 24.52
N ARG A 479 7.18 15.29 23.54
CA ARG A 479 5.76 15.06 23.83
C ARG A 479 5.49 13.85 24.74
N LEU A 480 6.38 12.85 24.75
CA LEU A 480 6.26 11.72 25.66
C LEU A 480 6.52 12.16 27.11
N GLY A 481 7.56 12.98 27.35
CA GLY A 481 7.80 13.54 28.68
C GLY A 481 6.71 14.48 29.15
N LEU A 482 6.15 15.31 28.25
CA LEU A 482 4.99 16.13 28.56
C LEU A 482 3.79 15.25 28.98
N ALA A 483 3.53 14.15 28.26
CA ALA A 483 2.45 13.23 28.63
C ALA A 483 2.68 12.55 29.98
N GLN A 484 3.93 12.18 30.30
CA GLN A 484 4.31 11.65 31.61
C GLN A 484 4.08 12.69 32.72
N TRP A 485 4.45 13.94 32.49
CA TRP A 485 4.26 15.05 33.43
C TRP A 485 2.79 15.34 33.73
N VAL A 486 1.92 15.25 32.71
CA VAL A 486 0.47 15.46 32.86
C VAL A 486 -0.14 14.48 33.85
N VAL A 487 0.19 13.19 33.74
CA VAL A 487 -0.40 12.14 34.59
C VAL A 487 0.43 11.83 35.83
N ASP A 488 1.48 12.62 36.08
CA ASP A 488 2.32 12.49 37.26
C ASP A 488 1.48 12.67 38.55
N PRO A 489 1.65 11.84 39.59
CA PRO A 489 0.94 12.00 40.85
C PRO A 489 1.11 13.38 41.52
N ALA A 490 2.21 14.10 41.22
CA ALA A 490 2.45 15.47 41.66
C ALA A 490 1.56 16.49 40.93
N ASN A 491 0.96 16.14 39.78
CA ASN A 491 -0.05 16.96 39.12
C ASN A 491 -1.44 16.72 39.73
N PRO A 492 -2.00 17.69 40.46
CA PRO A 492 -3.24 17.46 41.17
C PRO A 492 -4.47 17.87 40.32
N LEU A 493 -4.27 18.35 39.08
CA LEU A 493 -5.33 18.88 38.22
C LEU A 493 -5.92 17.82 37.30
N THR A 494 -5.10 17.02 36.63
CA THR A 494 -5.57 16.13 35.56
C THR A 494 -6.66 15.16 36.00
N ALA A 495 -6.51 14.53 37.17
CA ALA A 495 -7.54 13.65 37.70
C ALA A 495 -8.82 14.43 38.07
N ARG A 496 -8.71 15.56 38.76
CA ARG A 496 -9.85 16.40 39.16
C ARG A 496 -10.65 16.92 37.97
N VAL A 497 -9.96 17.45 36.97
CA VAL A 497 -10.54 17.97 35.75
C VAL A 497 -11.27 16.86 34.99
N THR A 498 -10.64 15.68 34.89
CA THR A 498 -11.22 14.52 34.20
C THR A 498 -12.49 14.03 34.91
N VAL A 499 -12.44 13.78 36.23
CA VAL A 499 -13.60 13.26 36.96
C VAL A 499 -14.73 14.29 37.05
N ASN A 500 -14.40 15.59 37.06
CA ASN A 500 -15.41 16.64 37.00
C ASN A 500 -16.18 16.62 35.67
N ARG A 501 -15.49 16.35 34.55
CA ARG A 501 -16.17 16.17 33.25
C ARG A 501 -17.00 14.90 33.21
N PHE A 502 -16.49 13.78 33.70
CA PHE A 502 -17.29 12.56 33.81
C PHE A 502 -18.53 12.77 34.68
N TRP A 503 -18.40 13.51 35.78
CA TRP A 503 -19.53 13.92 36.61
C TRP A 503 -20.51 14.78 35.81
N GLN A 504 -20.03 15.80 35.11
CA GLN A 504 -20.86 16.67 34.28
C GLN A 504 -21.59 15.90 33.17
N GLU A 505 -20.96 14.92 32.54
CA GLU A 505 -21.60 14.06 31.53
C GLU A 505 -22.76 13.26 32.10
N LEU A 506 -22.64 12.80 33.35
CA LEU A 506 -23.66 11.98 34.01
C LEU A 506 -24.78 12.79 34.66
N PHE A 507 -24.46 13.97 35.20
CA PHE A 507 -25.38 14.78 36.01
C PHE A 507 -25.70 16.14 35.38
N GLY A 508 -25.24 16.41 34.15
CA GLY A 508 -25.45 17.67 33.42
C GLY A 508 -24.61 18.85 33.91
N ARG A 509 -24.23 18.88 35.19
CA ARG A 509 -23.43 19.96 35.82
C ARG A 509 -22.25 19.37 36.60
N GLY A 510 -21.05 19.91 36.35
CA GLY A 510 -19.84 19.52 37.08
C GLY A 510 -19.88 19.96 38.55
N ILE A 511 -19.09 19.28 39.40
CA ILE A 511 -18.83 19.70 40.80
C ILE A 511 -18.21 21.11 40.81
N VAL A 512 -17.28 21.34 39.88
CA VAL A 512 -16.82 22.64 39.40
C VAL A 512 -17.60 22.94 38.12
N VAL A 513 -18.38 24.03 38.12
CA VAL A 513 -19.28 24.38 37.02
C VAL A 513 -18.50 24.81 35.77
N SER A 514 -17.41 25.55 35.96
CA SER A 514 -16.46 25.93 34.91
C SER A 514 -15.50 24.77 34.62
N ALA A 515 -15.94 23.80 33.81
CA ALA A 515 -15.18 22.57 33.57
C ALA A 515 -13.83 22.78 32.84
N GLU A 516 -13.63 23.95 32.26
CA GLU A 516 -12.42 24.42 31.58
C GLU A 516 -11.54 25.32 32.45
N ASP A 517 -12.02 25.77 33.62
CA ASP A 517 -11.31 26.70 34.51
C ASP A 517 -11.43 26.30 35.98
N PHE A 518 -10.35 25.74 36.50
CA PHE A 518 -10.08 25.39 37.90
C PHE A 518 -9.15 26.43 38.56
N GLY A 519 -8.78 27.49 37.84
CA GLY A 519 -7.99 28.60 38.34
C GLY A 519 -8.81 29.57 39.16
N VAL A 520 -8.22 30.74 39.45
CA VAL A 520 -8.82 31.76 40.32
C VAL A 520 -10.12 32.35 39.75
N MET A 521 -10.28 32.32 38.42
CA MET A 521 -11.48 32.81 37.73
C MET A 521 -12.58 31.76 37.59
N GLY A 522 -12.26 30.50 37.88
CA GLY A 522 -13.19 29.39 37.90
C GLY A 522 -14.17 29.42 39.08
N SER A 523 -15.23 28.64 38.96
CA SER A 523 -16.14 28.37 40.07
C SER A 523 -15.45 27.50 41.12
N LEU A 524 -15.66 27.79 42.40
CA LEU A 524 -15.24 26.88 43.46
C LEU A 524 -16.03 25.55 43.37
N PRO A 525 -15.42 24.41 43.70
CA PRO A 525 -16.14 23.14 43.76
C PRO A 525 -17.26 23.22 44.79
N SER A 526 -18.46 22.82 44.39
CA SER A 526 -19.61 22.71 45.31
C SER A 526 -19.35 21.70 46.44
N HIS A 527 -18.60 20.63 46.14
CA HIS A 527 -18.26 19.54 47.06
C HIS A 527 -16.76 19.19 46.93
N PRO A 528 -15.85 19.96 47.56
CA PRO A 528 -14.40 19.81 47.38
C PRO A 528 -13.87 18.43 47.81
N GLU A 529 -14.31 17.93 48.96
CA GLU A 529 -13.85 16.62 49.48
C GLU A 529 -14.28 15.46 48.56
N LEU A 530 -15.47 15.56 47.96
CA LEU A 530 -15.96 14.57 47.00
C LEU A 530 -15.14 14.58 45.72
N LEU A 531 -14.82 15.77 45.19
CA LEU A 531 -13.97 15.92 44.01
C LEU A 531 -12.58 15.32 44.25
N ASP A 532 -11.98 15.60 45.40
CA ASP A 532 -10.67 15.05 45.77
C ASP A 532 -10.71 13.53 45.90
N TRP A 533 -11.73 13.00 46.57
CA TRP A 533 -11.91 11.56 46.71
C TRP A 533 -12.08 10.87 45.35
N LEU A 534 -12.94 11.41 44.47
CA LEU A 534 -13.14 10.87 43.12
C LEU A 534 -11.86 10.92 42.28
N ALA A 535 -11.09 12.01 42.38
CA ALA A 535 -9.84 12.16 41.64
C ALA A 535 -8.79 11.14 42.08
N VAL A 536 -8.63 10.93 43.39
CA VAL A 536 -7.72 9.93 43.94
C VAL A 536 -8.15 8.53 43.55
N GLU A 537 -9.44 8.19 43.73
CA GLU A 537 -9.98 6.88 43.36
C GLU A 537 -9.77 6.59 41.86
N PHE A 538 -10.04 7.57 40.99
CA PHE A 538 -9.84 7.40 39.56
C PHE A 538 -8.37 7.15 39.20
N ARG A 539 -7.45 7.93 39.78
CA ARG A 539 -6.00 7.77 39.57
C ARG A 539 -5.52 6.41 40.08
N ASP A 540 -5.87 6.05 41.31
CA ASP A 540 -5.39 4.85 41.99
C ASP A 540 -6.00 3.55 41.39
N SER A 541 -7.15 3.65 40.71
CA SER A 541 -7.69 2.58 39.87
C SER A 541 -6.85 2.28 38.61
N GLY A 542 -5.80 3.07 38.36
CA GLY A 542 -5.02 3.02 37.12
C GLY A 542 -5.72 3.71 35.96
N TRP A 543 -6.44 4.80 36.22
CA TRP A 543 -7.22 5.56 35.21
C TRP A 543 -8.31 4.71 34.54
N ASN A 544 -8.90 3.77 35.27
CA ASN A 544 -9.87 2.83 34.73
C ASN A 544 -11.26 3.47 34.57
N ILE A 545 -11.52 4.01 33.38
CA ILE A 545 -12.77 4.69 33.03
C ILE A 545 -13.99 3.79 33.31
N LYS A 546 -13.96 2.51 32.90
CA LYS A 546 -15.11 1.61 33.11
C LYS A 546 -15.41 1.36 34.58
N ALA A 547 -14.38 1.17 35.40
CA ALA A 547 -14.53 1.01 36.84
C ALA A 547 -15.10 2.28 37.48
N PHE A 548 -14.60 3.45 37.07
CA PHE A 548 -15.09 4.74 37.55
C PHE A 548 -16.57 4.97 37.22
N TYR A 549 -16.98 4.82 35.96
CA TYR A 549 -18.40 4.95 35.59
C TYR A 549 -19.27 3.91 36.30
N LYS A 550 -18.80 2.67 36.46
CA LYS A 550 -19.53 1.66 37.24
C LYS A 550 -19.73 2.10 38.69
N MET A 551 -18.70 2.65 39.35
CA MET A 551 -18.83 3.21 40.70
C MET A 551 -19.89 4.31 40.73
N MET A 552 -19.85 5.24 39.77
CA MET A 552 -20.81 6.33 39.65
C MET A 552 -22.25 5.81 39.46
N PHE A 553 -22.47 4.87 38.54
CA PHE A 553 -23.79 4.27 38.28
C PHE A 553 -24.34 3.48 39.48
N MET A 554 -23.46 2.91 40.30
CA MET A 554 -23.84 2.16 41.49
C MET A 554 -23.97 3.06 42.73
N SER A 555 -23.64 4.34 42.64
CA SER A 555 -23.80 5.29 43.75
C SER A 555 -25.28 5.44 44.14
N ALA A 556 -25.53 5.83 45.39
CA ALA A 556 -26.88 6.20 45.81
C ALA A 556 -27.37 7.42 45.01
N THR A 557 -26.48 8.40 44.77
CA THR A 557 -26.74 9.64 44.03
C THR A 557 -27.27 9.40 42.63
N TYR A 558 -26.59 8.56 41.82
CA TYR A 558 -27.03 8.27 40.45
C TYR A 558 -28.35 7.48 40.41
N ARG A 559 -28.61 6.65 41.42
CA ARG A 559 -29.82 5.83 41.51
C ARG A 559 -31.00 6.54 42.17
N GLN A 560 -30.87 7.82 42.52
CA GLN A 560 -31.98 8.60 43.06
C GLN A 560 -33.07 8.78 41.99
N SER A 561 -34.34 8.79 42.44
CA SER A 561 -35.46 9.10 41.55
C SER A 561 -35.42 10.56 41.12
N SER A 562 -35.48 10.80 39.80
CA SER A 562 -35.58 12.11 39.16
C SER A 562 -36.94 12.80 39.34
N ILE A 563 -37.86 12.20 40.10
CA ILE A 563 -39.12 12.84 40.45
C ILE A 563 -38.84 14.00 41.42
N ALA A 564 -38.99 15.22 40.91
CA ALA A 564 -38.96 16.46 41.67
C ALA A 564 -40.22 16.56 42.53
N THR A 565 -40.04 16.53 43.85
CA THR A 565 -41.10 16.81 44.82
C THR A 565 -40.96 18.24 45.31
N GLU A 566 -42.05 18.87 45.76
CA GLU A 566 -42.04 20.24 46.27
C GLU A 566 -40.98 20.45 47.38
N ALA A 567 -40.84 19.49 48.30
CA ALA A 567 -39.79 19.49 49.32
C ALA A 567 -38.36 19.44 48.77
N LYS A 568 -38.12 18.74 47.64
CA LYS A 568 -36.79 18.66 47.01
C LYS A 568 -36.44 19.97 46.31
N LEU A 569 -37.42 20.59 45.66
CA LEU A 569 -37.27 21.91 45.06
C LEU A 569 -37.09 22.99 46.11
N GLU A 570 -37.69 22.90 47.30
CA GLU A 570 -37.41 23.83 48.40
C GLU A 570 -36.00 23.71 48.96
N LEU A 571 -35.46 22.48 49.03
CA LEU A 571 -34.11 22.19 49.51
C LEU A 571 -33.02 22.62 48.51
N ASP A 572 -33.24 22.38 47.22
CA ASP A 572 -32.27 22.70 46.17
C ASP A 572 -32.99 22.99 44.84
N ARG A 573 -33.29 24.28 44.60
CA ARG A 573 -34.02 24.74 43.40
C ARG A 573 -33.24 24.57 42.11
N ASP A 574 -31.91 24.47 42.21
CA ASP A 574 -31.00 24.41 41.06
C ASP A 574 -30.57 22.95 40.76
N ASN A 575 -31.12 21.97 41.47
CA ASN A 575 -30.92 20.54 41.24
C ASN A 575 -31.91 20.04 40.16
N VAL A 576 -31.41 19.93 38.93
CA VAL A 576 -32.19 19.53 37.74
C VAL A 576 -32.02 18.04 37.45
#